data_AF-A0A1G0ID30-F1
#
_entry.id   AF-A0A1G0ID30-F1
#
_cell.length_a   1.000
_cell.length_b   1.000
_cell.length_c   1.000
_cell.angle_alpha   90.00
_cell.angle_beta   90.00
_cell.angle_gamma   90.00
#
_symmetry.space_group_name_H-M   'P 1'
#
loop_
_entity.id
_entity.type
_entity.pdbx_description
1 polymer ?
#
loop_
_entity_poly.entity_id
_entity_poly.type
_entity_poly.pdbx_seq_one_letter_code
_entity_poly.pdbx_strand_id
1 'polypeptide(L)'
;MKKKEPIDSTTESKLAYDSIDEASKETFPTSDAPAWTLGAPLDAALKADYQNCEIANILSKEHQLVRKVVASIHEYIELIEAGKKIHVDDLKCINEFLLHFLDHCHYKKEQLLFPLLTHGEGHPTNYVLNDLQHEHQLGHDLLHELEVQLTHYMSKTPQSENALVAILTEIKLFHLNHLAKEESYIFPAIERILDKKEHAVLLKQFRLIDEHLDLLTLDNLRAFSHDEPTKPSSD
;
A
#
# COMPACT_ATOMS: atom_id res chain seq x y z
N MET A 1 -27.57 -88.03 -11.02
CA MET A 1 -26.14 -87.73 -11.24
C MET A 1 -25.87 -86.27 -10.88
N LYS A 2 -24.81 -86.06 -10.08
CA LYS A 2 -24.15 -84.80 -9.71
C LYS A 2 -24.89 -83.82 -8.77
N LYS A 3 -24.52 -83.94 -7.50
CA LYS A 3 -24.66 -82.96 -6.41
C LYS A 3 -23.77 -81.73 -6.65
N LYS A 4 -24.19 -80.56 -6.15
CA LYS A 4 -23.30 -79.53 -5.60
C LYS A 4 -23.98 -78.89 -4.38
N GLU A 5 -23.36 -79.09 -3.22
CA GLU A 5 -23.51 -78.25 -2.03
C GLU A 5 -22.62 -77.01 -2.18
N PRO A 6 -22.93 -75.87 -1.54
CA PRO A 6 -21.97 -74.82 -1.31
C PRO A 6 -21.19 -75.10 -0.01
N ILE A 7 -19.87 -75.11 -0.13
CA ILE A 7 -18.93 -75.15 1.00
C ILE A 7 -18.64 -73.70 1.37
N ASP A 8 -19.11 -73.30 2.54
CA ASP A 8 -18.64 -72.14 3.28
C ASP A 8 -17.45 -72.59 4.14
N SER A 9 -16.26 -72.02 3.91
CA SER A 9 -15.27 -71.81 4.96
C SER A 9 -14.05 -71.04 4.44
N THR A 10 -13.63 -70.08 5.27
CA THR A 10 -12.23 -69.70 5.55
C THR A 10 -11.47 -68.86 4.51
N THR A 11 -11.32 -67.56 4.80
CA THR A 11 -10.11 -66.94 5.40
C THR A 11 -9.93 -65.52 4.87
N GLU A 12 -10.47 -64.52 5.57
CA GLU A 12 -10.06 -63.12 5.34
C GLU A 12 -8.73 -62.87 6.07
N SER A 13 -7.67 -62.84 5.27
CA SER A 13 -6.36 -62.33 5.64
C SER A 13 -6.45 -60.82 5.87
N LYS A 14 -6.42 -60.37 7.13
CA LYS A 14 -6.11 -58.99 7.50
C LYS A 14 -4.65 -58.69 7.14
N LEU A 15 -4.45 -57.99 6.02
CA LEU A 15 -3.26 -57.16 5.80
C LEU A 15 -3.71 -55.72 5.95
N ALA A 16 -3.22 -55.09 7.03
CA ALA A 16 -3.45 -53.70 7.34
C ALA A 16 -2.93 -52.83 6.19
N TYR A 17 -3.83 -52.04 5.62
CA TYR A 17 -3.48 -50.96 4.70
C TYR A 17 -3.21 -49.73 5.55
N ASP A 18 -1.94 -49.37 5.71
CA ASP A 18 -1.56 -48.08 6.29
C ASP A 18 -2.14 -46.98 5.39
N SER A 19 -3.12 -46.25 5.93
CA SER A 19 -3.61 -45.02 5.32
C SER A 19 -2.50 -43.99 5.46
N ILE A 20 -1.88 -43.63 4.34
CA ILE A 20 -1.13 -42.38 4.22
C ILE A 20 -2.18 -41.28 4.14
N ASP A 21 -2.62 -40.81 5.30
CA ASP A 21 -3.46 -39.63 5.44
C ASP A 21 -2.52 -38.43 5.73
N GLU A 22 -1.79 -38.02 4.70
CA GLU A 22 -0.76 -36.98 4.77
C GLU A 22 -1.02 -35.91 3.70
N ALA A 23 -2.20 -35.29 3.74
CA ALA A 23 -2.52 -34.10 2.95
C ALA A 23 -3.64 -33.22 3.54
N SER A 24 -3.82 -33.20 4.87
CA SER A 24 -4.96 -32.48 5.49
C SER A 24 -4.60 -31.67 6.74
N LYS A 25 -3.32 -31.44 7.04
CA LYS A 25 -2.89 -30.64 8.19
C LYS A 25 -1.75 -29.69 7.87
N GLU A 26 -1.85 -28.98 6.75
CA GLU A 26 -1.27 -27.64 6.71
C GLU A 26 -2.36 -26.70 7.19
N THR A 27 -2.47 -26.55 8.52
CA THR A 27 -2.99 -25.29 9.07
C THR A 27 -1.98 -24.24 8.67
N PHE A 28 -2.27 -23.50 7.60
CA PHE A 28 -1.64 -22.21 7.39
C PHE A 28 -1.74 -21.47 8.72
N PRO A 29 -0.65 -20.89 9.25
CA PRO A 29 -0.83 -19.92 10.31
C PRO A 29 -1.80 -18.90 9.75
N THR A 30 -2.94 -18.74 10.42
CA THR A 30 -3.69 -17.50 10.33
C THR A 30 -2.69 -16.47 10.79
N SER A 31 -1.97 -15.86 9.84
CA SER A 31 -1.08 -14.76 10.14
C SER A 31 -2.00 -13.77 10.84
N ASP A 32 -1.79 -13.58 12.14
CA ASP A 32 -2.37 -12.44 12.81
C ASP A 32 -2.06 -11.25 11.89
N ALA A 33 -3.09 -10.47 11.58
CA ALA A 33 -2.88 -9.27 10.81
C ALA A 33 -1.73 -8.51 11.51
N PRO A 34 -0.66 -8.14 10.77
CA PRO A 34 0.58 -7.67 11.37
C PRO A 34 0.25 -6.54 12.34
N ALA A 35 0.91 -6.48 13.50
CA ALA A 35 0.49 -5.70 14.67
C ALA A 35 0.11 -4.22 14.43
N TRP A 36 0.43 -3.66 13.26
CA TRP A 36 0.01 -2.35 12.77
C TRP A 36 -1.45 -2.26 12.24
N THR A 37 -2.16 -3.38 12.01
CA THR A 37 -3.58 -3.37 11.60
C THR A 37 -4.56 -3.09 12.75
N LEU A 38 -4.08 -3.09 13.99
CA LEU A 38 -4.86 -2.62 15.13
C LEU A 38 -4.70 -1.10 15.20
N GLY A 39 -5.66 -0.40 14.58
CA GLY A 39 -5.67 1.07 14.47
C GLY A 39 -5.26 1.76 15.77
N ALA A 40 -4.06 2.33 15.77
CA ALA A 40 -3.72 3.40 16.69
C ALA A 40 -4.59 4.61 16.34
N PRO A 41 -5.08 5.38 17.32
CA PRO A 41 -5.99 6.49 17.07
C PRO A 41 -5.28 7.58 16.26
N LEU A 42 -5.91 7.96 15.15
CA LEU A 42 -5.40 8.78 14.05
C LEU A 42 -5.02 10.24 14.40
N ASP A 43 -5.31 10.77 15.60
CA ASP A 43 -5.49 12.24 15.71
C ASP A 43 -4.58 13.01 16.70
N ALA A 44 -3.75 12.39 17.53
CA ALA A 44 -2.97 13.13 18.55
C ALA A 44 -1.47 13.26 18.27
N ALA A 45 -0.85 12.31 17.55
CA ALA A 45 0.59 12.28 17.33
C ALA A 45 1.07 13.07 16.09
N LEU A 46 0.15 13.46 15.19
CA LEU A 46 0.44 14.26 13.99
C LEU A 46 0.86 15.72 14.27
N LYS A 47 1.02 16.13 15.54
CA LYS A 47 1.10 17.56 15.93
C LYS A 47 2.27 18.01 16.80
N ALA A 48 3.31 17.21 17.02
CA ALA A 48 4.46 17.68 17.80
C ALA A 48 5.79 17.51 17.04
N ASP A 49 6.35 18.65 16.63
CA ASP A 49 7.78 18.91 16.37
C ASP A 49 8.49 18.22 15.19
N TYR A 50 8.13 18.60 13.95
CA TYR A 50 9.09 18.62 12.83
C TYR A 50 9.85 19.95 12.70
N GLN A 51 9.77 20.81 13.72
CA GLN A 51 10.44 22.11 13.72
C GLN A 51 11.93 21.92 13.99
N ASN A 52 12.71 21.63 12.93
CA ASN A 52 14.09 22.11 12.69
C ASN A 52 14.83 21.35 11.55
N CYS A 53 14.25 20.30 10.95
CA CYS A 53 14.87 19.54 9.86
C CYS A 53 14.20 19.81 8.49
N GLU A 54 14.93 20.40 7.54
CA GLU A 54 14.39 20.75 6.21
C GLU A 54 13.95 19.51 5.38
N ILE A 55 14.64 18.36 5.51
CA ILE A 55 14.32 17.15 4.72
C ILE A 55 13.00 16.52 5.16
N ALA A 56 12.85 16.22 6.46
CA ALA A 56 11.61 15.69 7.03
C ALA A 56 10.41 16.62 6.74
N ASN A 57 10.61 17.94 6.73
CA ASN A 57 9.56 18.90 6.36
C ASN A 57 9.16 18.82 4.87
N ILE A 58 10.09 18.52 3.97
CA ILE A 58 9.76 18.30 2.55
C ILE A 58 8.93 17.02 2.41
N LEU A 59 9.40 15.90 2.96
CA LEU A 59 8.69 14.62 2.90
C LEU A 59 7.31 14.72 3.58
N SER A 60 7.21 15.40 4.72
CA SER A 60 5.92 15.63 5.39
C SER A 60 4.91 16.38 4.52
N LYS A 61 5.34 17.34 3.69
CA LYS A 61 4.45 18.01 2.74
C LYS A 61 4.01 17.08 1.61
N GLU A 62 4.88 16.19 1.17
CA GLU A 62 4.54 15.14 0.19
C GLU A 62 3.53 14.16 0.78
N HIS A 63 3.70 13.75 2.04
CA HIS A 63 2.75 12.90 2.75
C HIS A 63 1.37 13.57 2.84
N GLN A 64 1.32 14.88 3.09
CA GLN A 64 0.06 15.63 3.10
C GLN A 64 -0.65 15.59 1.74
N LEU A 65 0.09 15.67 0.63
CA LEU A 65 -0.48 15.54 -0.71
C LEU A 65 -1.04 14.12 -0.93
N VAL A 66 -0.28 13.08 -0.59
CA VAL A 66 -0.75 11.69 -0.68
C VAL A 66 -1.99 11.47 0.18
N ARG A 67 -2.01 11.97 1.42
CA ARG A 67 -3.18 11.89 2.31
C ARG A 67 -4.41 12.58 1.72
N LYS A 68 -4.25 13.75 1.08
CA LYS A 68 -5.37 14.44 0.39
C LYS A 68 -5.94 13.59 -0.75
N VAL A 69 -5.09 12.98 -1.56
CA VAL A 69 -5.53 12.11 -2.66
C VAL A 69 -6.19 10.85 -2.12
N VAL A 70 -5.61 10.21 -1.11
CA VAL A 70 -6.19 9.04 -0.45
C VAL A 70 -7.53 9.35 0.24
N ALA A 71 -7.74 10.58 0.73
CA ALA A 71 -9.04 11.02 1.23
C ALA A 71 -10.10 11.06 0.11
N SER A 72 -9.74 11.50 -1.10
CA SER A 72 -10.67 11.45 -2.24
C SER A 72 -11.08 10.02 -2.62
N ILE A 73 -10.17 9.05 -2.51
CA ILE A 73 -10.48 7.62 -2.70
C ILE A 73 -11.58 7.16 -1.74
N HIS A 74 -11.56 7.64 -0.49
CA HIS A 74 -12.60 7.31 0.48
C HIS A 74 -13.99 7.80 0.03
N GLU A 75 -14.08 9.00 -0.53
CA GLU A 75 -15.33 9.54 -1.06
C GLU A 75 -15.86 8.67 -2.22
N TYR A 76 -14.99 8.19 -3.11
CA TYR A 76 -15.39 7.26 -4.18
C TYR A 76 -15.91 5.93 -3.65
N ILE A 77 -15.29 5.38 -2.60
CA ILE A 77 -15.78 4.16 -1.95
C ILE A 77 -17.22 4.37 -1.46
N GLU A 78 -17.49 5.46 -0.74
CA GLU A 78 -18.84 5.76 -0.23
C GLU A 78 -19.86 5.97 -1.35
N LEU A 79 -19.45 6.59 -2.46
CA LEU A 79 -20.32 6.76 -3.64
C LEU A 79 -20.71 5.42 -4.25
N ILE A 80 -19.74 4.52 -4.46
CA ILE A 80 -19.98 3.20 -5.06
C ILE A 80 -20.85 2.35 -4.13
N GLU A 81 -20.56 2.32 -2.83
CA GLU A 81 -21.35 1.58 -1.83
C GLU A 81 -22.78 2.10 -1.71
N ALA A 82 -23.00 3.40 -1.93
CA ALA A 82 -24.34 4.00 -2.02
C ALA A 82 -25.07 3.71 -3.35
N GLY A 83 -24.48 2.91 -4.24
CA GLY A 83 -25.02 2.58 -5.57
C GLY A 83 -25.01 3.76 -6.55
N LYS A 84 -24.20 4.79 -6.29
CA LYS A 84 -24.03 5.93 -7.20
C LYS A 84 -23.01 5.58 -8.26
N LYS A 85 -23.26 6.08 -9.48
CA LYS A 85 -22.27 6.01 -10.56
C LYS A 85 -21.15 7.00 -10.29
N ILE A 86 -19.93 6.56 -10.52
CA ILE A 86 -18.73 7.40 -10.44
C ILE A 86 -18.23 7.73 -11.85
N HIS A 87 -17.50 8.83 -11.96
CA HIS A 87 -16.80 9.17 -13.18
C HIS A 87 -15.44 8.46 -13.17
N VAL A 88 -15.29 7.44 -14.00
CA VAL A 88 -14.10 6.56 -13.98
C VAL A 88 -12.81 7.32 -14.26
N ASP A 89 -12.87 8.38 -15.07
CA ASP A 89 -11.68 9.15 -15.41
C ASP A 89 -11.11 9.88 -14.18
N ASP A 90 -11.93 10.17 -13.16
CA ASP A 90 -11.44 10.81 -11.93
C ASP A 90 -10.55 9.84 -11.14
N LEU A 91 -10.95 8.56 -11.04
CA LEU A 91 -10.12 7.51 -10.43
C LEU A 91 -8.88 7.20 -11.26
N LYS A 92 -8.94 7.31 -12.60
CA LYS A 92 -7.74 7.20 -13.44
C LYS A 92 -6.75 8.34 -13.16
N CYS A 93 -7.23 9.58 -13.08
CA CYS A 93 -6.38 10.72 -12.74
C CYS A 93 -5.75 10.57 -11.35
N ILE A 94 -6.51 10.06 -10.36
CA ILE A 94 -5.97 9.71 -9.04
C ILE A 94 -4.88 8.65 -9.15
N ASN A 95 -5.12 7.58 -9.91
CA ASN A 95 -4.15 6.49 -10.08
C ASN A 95 -2.86 6.96 -10.77
N GLU A 96 -3.00 7.69 -11.88
CA GLU A 96 -1.88 8.26 -12.63
C GLU A 96 -1.06 9.22 -11.76
N PHE A 97 -1.74 10.05 -10.95
CA PHE A 97 -1.07 10.91 -9.99
C PHE A 97 -0.27 10.10 -8.96
N LEU A 98 -0.89 9.13 -8.29
CA LEU A 98 -0.21 8.33 -7.26
C LEU A 98 0.99 7.59 -7.85
N LEU A 99 0.81 6.94 -9.00
CA LEU A 99 1.86 6.18 -9.67
C LEU A 99 3.06 7.09 -10.00
N HIS A 100 2.81 8.22 -10.67
CA HIS A 100 3.89 9.11 -11.07
C HIS A 100 4.54 9.83 -9.88
N PHE A 101 3.73 10.36 -8.96
CA PHE A 101 4.24 11.12 -7.84
C PHE A 101 5.06 10.25 -6.88
N LEU A 102 4.56 9.06 -6.54
CA LEU A 102 5.28 8.16 -5.65
C LEU A 102 6.58 7.66 -6.30
N ASP A 103 6.53 7.12 -7.52
CA ASP A 103 7.70 6.52 -8.16
C ASP A 103 8.75 7.53 -8.65
N HIS A 104 8.32 8.70 -9.11
CA HIS A 104 9.22 9.66 -9.74
C HIS A 104 9.60 10.83 -8.85
N CYS A 105 8.96 10.98 -7.70
CA CYS A 105 9.31 11.99 -6.72
C CYS A 105 9.63 11.36 -5.36
N HIS A 106 8.61 10.87 -4.65
CA HIS A 106 8.73 10.50 -3.25
C HIS A 106 9.70 9.33 -3.02
N TYR A 107 9.47 8.18 -3.67
CA TYR A 107 10.33 7.00 -3.52
C TYR A 107 11.76 7.25 -4.03
N LYS A 108 11.97 8.10 -5.04
CA LYS A 108 13.34 8.47 -5.47
C LYS A 108 14.09 9.24 -4.39
N LYS A 109 13.40 10.10 -3.63
CA LYS A 109 14.00 10.83 -2.51
C LYS A 109 14.37 9.87 -1.40
N GLU A 110 13.52 8.89 -1.11
CA GLU A 110 13.78 7.84 -0.13
C GLU A 110 14.91 6.90 -0.53
N GLN A 111 15.01 6.53 -1.81
CA GLN A 111 16.13 5.74 -2.34
C GLN A 111 17.49 6.42 -2.12
N LEU A 112 17.53 7.76 -2.13
CA LEU A 112 18.73 8.52 -1.78
C LEU A 112 18.94 8.64 -0.27
N LEU A 113 17.84 8.74 0.49
CA LEU A 113 17.86 8.95 1.94
C LEU A 113 18.22 7.69 2.72
N PHE A 114 17.54 6.57 2.46
CA PHE A 114 17.65 5.35 3.27
C PHE A 114 19.09 4.83 3.44
N PRO A 115 19.96 4.84 2.41
CA PRO A 115 21.36 4.42 2.57
C PRO A 115 22.12 5.24 3.62
N LEU A 116 21.80 6.53 3.77
CA LEU A 116 22.45 7.43 4.73
C LEU A 116 21.94 7.23 6.16
N LEU A 117 20.81 6.54 6.33
CA LEU A 117 20.23 6.21 7.62
C LEU A 117 20.67 4.83 8.13
N THR A 118 21.62 4.15 7.47
CA THR A 118 22.07 2.80 7.86
C THR A 118 23.13 2.79 8.96
N HIS A 119 23.61 3.96 9.38
CA HIS A 119 24.67 4.11 10.37
C HIS A 119 24.36 5.18 11.42
N GLY A 120 25.10 5.17 12.53
CA GLY A 120 24.94 6.14 13.62
C GLY A 120 24.01 5.65 14.73
N GLU A 121 24.00 6.38 15.85
CA GLU A 121 23.18 6.01 17.00
C GLU A 121 21.68 6.22 16.71
N GLY A 122 20.89 5.17 16.95
CA GLY A 122 19.45 5.17 16.73
C GLY A 122 19.01 5.00 15.27
N HIS A 123 19.87 4.47 14.41
CA HIS A 123 19.47 4.08 13.05
C HIS A 123 18.22 3.18 13.05
N PRO A 124 17.31 3.31 12.07
CA PRO A 124 16.23 2.35 11.88
C PRO A 124 16.82 0.95 11.67
N THR A 125 16.12 -0.09 12.10
CA THR A 125 16.63 -1.45 11.88
C THR A 125 16.69 -1.74 10.38
N ASN A 126 17.64 -2.59 9.95
CA ASN A 126 17.68 -3.04 8.55
C ASN A 126 16.36 -3.70 8.12
N TYR A 127 15.63 -4.30 9.06
CA TYR A 127 14.29 -4.81 8.80
C TYR A 127 13.33 -3.69 8.39
N VAL A 128 13.26 -2.57 9.13
CA VAL A 128 12.39 -1.44 8.79
C VAL A 128 12.74 -0.83 7.44
N LEU A 129 14.03 -0.62 7.15
CA LEU A 129 14.46 -0.06 5.87
C LEU A 129 14.12 -0.99 4.69
N ASN A 130 14.35 -2.30 4.86
CA ASN A 130 14.02 -3.28 3.82
C ASN A 130 12.51 -3.45 3.65
N ASP A 131 11.72 -3.38 4.74
CA ASP A 131 10.26 -3.46 4.71
C ASP A 131 9.69 -2.27 3.93
N LEU A 132 10.11 -1.04 4.22
CA LEU A 132 9.70 0.16 3.49
C LEU A 132 10.08 0.08 2.00
N GLN A 133 11.31 -0.34 1.69
CA GLN A 133 11.72 -0.54 0.29
C GLN A 133 10.88 -1.59 -0.44
N HIS A 134 10.49 -2.67 0.24
CA HIS A 134 9.61 -3.68 -0.33
C HIS A 134 8.20 -3.13 -0.54
N GLU A 135 7.70 -2.33 0.40
CA GLU A 135 6.41 -1.68 0.30
C GLU A 135 6.31 -0.74 -0.92
N HIS A 136 7.39 -0.10 -1.37
CA HIS A 136 7.33 0.71 -2.59
C HIS A 136 6.86 -0.11 -3.80
N GLN A 137 7.34 -1.35 -3.93
CA GLN A 137 6.92 -2.25 -5.00
C GLN A 137 5.47 -2.73 -4.80
N LEU A 138 5.08 -3.07 -3.58
CA LEU A 138 3.70 -3.49 -3.29
C LEU A 138 2.69 -2.37 -3.59
N GLY A 139 3.03 -1.13 -3.23
CA GLY A 139 2.21 0.04 -3.54
C GLY A 139 2.05 0.25 -5.04
N HIS A 140 3.12 0.10 -5.82
CA HIS A 140 3.08 0.13 -7.27
C HIS A 140 2.15 -0.96 -7.84
N ASP A 141 2.25 -2.19 -7.34
CA ASP A 141 1.43 -3.31 -7.81
C ASP A 141 -0.08 -3.09 -7.53
N LEU A 142 -0.43 -2.48 -6.39
CA LEU A 142 -1.82 -2.11 -6.07
C LEU A 142 -2.39 -1.08 -7.06
N LEU A 143 -1.59 -0.09 -7.48
CA LEU A 143 -2.01 0.92 -8.44
C LEU A 143 -2.21 0.33 -9.85
N HIS A 144 -1.42 -0.67 -10.25
CA HIS A 144 -1.68 -1.43 -11.49
C HIS A 144 -2.95 -2.27 -11.41
N GLU A 145 -3.20 -2.92 -10.27
CA GLU A 145 -4.43 -3.67 -10.06
C GLU A 145 -5.68 -2.77 -10.11
N LEU A 146 -5.58 -1.52 -9.65
CA LEU A 146 -6.67 -0.55 -9.80
C LEU A 146 -7.02 -0.32 -11.28
N GLU A 147 -6.07 -0.22 -12.20
CA GLU A 147 -6.35 -0.07 -13.63
C GLU A 147 -7.18 -1.25 -14.20
N VAL A 148 -6.85 -2.46 -13.75
CA VAL A 148 -7.60 -3.67 -14.10
C VAL A 148 -9.03 -3.60 -13.57
N GLN A 149 -9.21 -3.21 -12.30
CA GLN A 149 -10.55 -3.11 -11.70
C GLN A 149 -11.39 -1.99 -12.31
N LEU A 150 -10.79 -0.86 -12.69
CA LEU A 150 -11.49 0.19 -13.45
C LEU A 150 -11.98 -0.33 -14.80
N THR A 151 -11.19 -1.16 -15.49
CA THR A 151 -11.59 -1.78 -16.77
C THR A 151 -12.77 -2.76 -16.58
N HIS A 152 -12.75 -3.56 -15.52
CA HIS A 152 -13.87 -4.45 -15.18
C HIS A 152 -15.14 -3.69 -14.81
N TYR A 153 -15.01 -2.60 -14.04
CA TYR A 153 -16.12 -1.72 -13.68
C TYR A 153 -16.77 -1.10 -14.92
N MET A 154 -15.97 -0.56 -15.86
CA MET A 154 -16.47 -0.01 -17.13
C MET A 154 -17.20 -1.06 -17.98
N SER A 155 -16.72 -2.30 -17.96
CA SER A 155 -17.29 -3.43 -18.71
C SER A 155 -18.55 -4.01 -18.05
N LYS A 156 -18.93 -3.53 -16.86
CA LYS A 156 -20.05 -4.03 -16.05
C LYS A 156 -19.97 -5.53 -15.78
N THR A 157 -18.75 -6.03 -15.56
CA THR A 157 -18.53 -7.42 -15.17
C THR A 157 -19.27 -7.69 -13.85
N PRO A 158 -19.86 -8.89 -13.65
CA PRO A 158 -20.44 -9.27 -12.37
C PRO A 158 -19.45 -9.01 -11.21
N GLN A 159 -19.95 -8.51 -10.08
CA GLN A 159 -19.17 -8.19 -8.87
C GLN A 159 -18.07 -7.12 -9.03
N SER A 160 -17.98 -6.42 -10.17
CA SER A 160 -16.95 -5.40 -10.41
C SER A 160 -16.99 -4.23 -9.42
N GLU A 161 -18.16 -3.83 -8.93
CA GLU A 161 -18.29 -2.77 -7.92
C GLU A 161 -17.63 -3.17 -6.58
N ASN A 162 -17.88 -4.41 -6.13
CA ASN A 162 -17.28 -4.93 -4.90
C ASN A 162 -15.76 -5.08 -5.03
N ALA A 163 -15.27 -5.54 -6.19
CA ALA A 163 -13.85 -5.65 -6.46
C ALA A 163 -13.16 -4.28 -6.51
N LEU A 164 -13.81 -3.29 -7.13
CA LEU A 164 -13.32 -1.91 -7.16
C LEU A 164 -13.27 -1.29 -5.75
N VAL A 165 -14.31 -1.47 -4.93
CA VAL A 165 -14.30 -1.01 -3.53
C VAL A 165 -13.19 -1.67 -2.72
N ALA A 166 -12.96 -2.97 -2.93
CA ALA A 166 -11.91 -3.71 -2.24
C ALA A 166 -10.52 -3.13 -2.55
N ILE A 167 -10.17 -2.95 -3.84
CA ILE A 167 -8.85 -2.42 -4.21
C ILE A 167 -8.66 -0.96 -3.78
N LEU A 168 -9.69 -0.12 -3.88
CA LEU A 168 -9.64 1.26 -3.40
C LEU A 168 -9.42 1.32 -1.88
N THR A 169 -10.06 0.42 -1.14
CA THR A 169 -9.88 0.32 0.32
C THR A 169 -8.46 -0.12 0.66
N GLU A 170 -7.93 -1.10 -0.07
CA GLU A 170 -6.58 -1.60 0.09
C GLU A 170 -5.54 -0.51 -0.18
N ILE A 171 -5.64 0.21 -1.31
CA ILE A 171 -4.76 1.35 -1.65
C ILE A 171 -4.80 2.41 -0.55
N LYS A 172 -5.99 2.80 -0.09
CA LYS A 172 -6.15 3.78 1.00
C LYS A 172 -5.41 3.35 2.26
N LEU A 173 -5.67 2.14 2.73
CA LEU A 173 -5.07 1.65 3.97
C LEU A 173 -3.56 1.48 3.79
N PHE A 174 -3.12 0.92 2.67
CA PHE A 174 -1.71 0.70 2.36
C PHE A 174 -0.89 1.98 2.48
N HIS A 175 -1.26 3.03 1.74
CA HIS A 175 -0.50 4.28 1.76
C HIS A 175 -0.56 4.96 3.14
N LEU A 176 -1.70 4.97 3.82
CA LEU A 176 -1.77 5.58 5.16
C LEU A 176 -0.84 4.88 6.17
N ASN A 177 -0.71 3.56 6.08
CA ASN A 177 0.18 2.79 6.96
C ASN A 177 1.65 2.97 6.58
N HIS A 178 1.97 2.99 5.29
CA HIS A 178 3.31 3.26 4.79
C HIS A 178 3.85 4.62 5.29
N LEU A 179 3.09 5.69 5.06
CA LEU A 179 3.45 7.04 5.51
C LEU A 179 3.62 7.11 7.04
N ALA A 180 2.77 6.41 7.79
CA ALA A 180 2.86 6.36 9.25
C ALA A 180 4.13 5.64 9.74
N LYS A 181 4.58 4.59 9.04
CA LYS A 181 5.84 3.91 9.35
C LYS A 181 7.03 4.85 9.13
N GLU A 182 7.09 5.53 8.00
CA GLU A 182 8.15 6.52 7.74
C GLU A 182 8.18 7.63 8.79
N GLU A 183 7.03 8.24 9.08
CA GLU A 183 6.90 9.30 10.07
C GLU A 183 7.35 8.85 11.47
N SER A 184 7.15 7.58 11.81
CA SER A 184 7.50 7.01 13.11
C SER A 184 8.98 6.60 13.21
N TYR A 185 9.56 6.08 12.13
CA TYR A 185 10.89 5.46 12.17
C TYR A 185 11.96 6.23 11.39
N ILE A 186 11.60 6.79 10.24
CA ILE A 186 12.52 7.47 9.33
C ILE A 186 12.69 8.93 9.75
N PHE A 187 11.62 9.67 10.00
CA PHE A 187 11.73 11.11 10.27
C PHE A 187 12.56 11.43 11.52
N PRO A 188 12.42 10.70 12.65
CA PRO A 188 13.31 10.89 13.79
C PRO A 188 14.76 10.49 13.52
N ALA A 189 15.00 9.54 12.60
CA ALA A 189 16.34 9.12 12.23
C ALA A 189 17.06 10.17 11.37
N ILE A 190 16.34 10.87 10.49
CA ILE A 190 16.88 11.99 9.71
C ILE A 190 17.54 13.02 10.63
N GLU A 191 16.83 13.45 11.68
CA GLU A 191 17.32 14.46 12.63
C GLU A 191 18.55 13.99 13.43
N ARG A 192 18.59 12.71 13.78
CA ARG A 192 19.65 12.16 14.64
C ARG A 192 20.93 11.79 13.90
N ILE A 193 20.81 11.38 12.64
CA ILE A 193 21.91 10.75 11.90
C ILE A 193 22.58 11.72 10.94
N LEU A 194 21.80 12.51 10.19
CA LEU A 194 22.34 13.29 9.09
C LEU A 194 23.06 14.54 9.60
N ASP A 195 24.29 14.74 9.13
CA ASP A 195 25.02 15.97 9.38
C ASP A 195 24.60 17.12 8.43
N LYS A 196 25.06 18.34 8.71
CA LYS A 196 24.72 19.53 7.89
C LYS A 196 25.14 19.41 6.43
N LYS A 197 26.23 18.69 6.14
CA LYS A 197 26.77 18.51 4.79
C LYS A 197 25.91 17.49 4.03
N GLU A 198 25.58 16.37 4.65
CA GLU A 198 24.68 15.35 4.10
C GLU A 198 23.30 15.95 3.81
N HIS A 199 22.75 16.72 4.76
CA HIS A 199 21.54 17.50 4.55
C HIS A 199 21.60 18.39 3.30
N ALA A 200 22.65 19.20 3.17
CA ALA A 200 22.79 20.12 2.04
C ALA A 200 22.97 19.40 0.69
N VAL A 201 23.56 18.21 0.68
CA VAL A 201 23.69 17.39 -0.53
C VAL A 201 22.34 16.79 -0.92
N LEU A 202 21.63 16.15 0.02
CA LEU A 202 20.32 15.57 -0.23
C LEU A 202 19.31 16.61 -0.70
N LEU A 203 19.27 17.81 -0.10
CA LEU A 203 18.35 18.88 -0.51
C LEU A 203 18.58 19.32 -1.97
N LYS A 204 19.83 19.31 -2.45
CA LYS A 204 20.12 19.58 -3.86
C LYS A 204 19.60 18.47 -4.75
N GLN A 205 19.74 17.21 -4.33
CA GLN A 205 19.23 16.07 -5.10
C GLN A 205 17.70 16.04 -5.11
N PHE A 206 17.04 16.35 -4.00
CA PHE A 206 15.59 16.46 -3.90
C PHE A 206 15.07 17.52 -4.86
N ARG A 207 15.71 18.69 -4.91
CA ARG A 207 15.36 19.74 -5.87
C ARG A 207 15.49 19.28 -7.33
N LEU A 208 16.56 18.56 -7.66
CA LEU A 208 16.71 18.02 -9.01
C LEU A 208 15.58 17.03 -9.32
N ILE A 209 15.17 16.19 -8.37
CA ILE A 209 14.02 15.30 -8.55
C ILE A 209 12.74 16.11 -8.82
N ASP A 210 12.48 17.15 -8.02
CA ASP A 210 11.32 18.03 -8.17
C ASP A 210 11.28 18.75 -9.53
N GLU A 211 12.43 19.21 -10.01
CA GLU A 211 12.55 19.89 -11.31
C GLU A 211 12.30 18.95 -12.52
N HIS A 212 12.44 17.63 -12.33
CA HIS A 212 12.20 16.63 -13.36
C HIS A 212 10.78 16.04 -13.30
N LEU A 213 9.93 16.45 -12.36
CA LEU A 213 8.52 16.10 -12.38
C LEU A 213 7.86 16.71 -13.62
N ASP A 214 7.06 15.90 -14.32
CA ASP A 214 6.42 16.35 -15.54
C ASP A 214 5.26 17.33 -15.30
N LEU A 215 4.89 18.05 -16.36
CA LEU A 215 3.83 19.06 -16.30
C LEU A 215 2.46 18.45 -15.94
N LEU A 216 2.21 17.19 -16.34
CA LEU A 216 0.97 16.48 -16.04
C LEU A 216 0.82 16.25 -14.53
N THR A 217 1.88 15.78 -13.89
CA THR A 217 1.94 15.58 -12.44
C THR A 217 1.82 16.90 -11.72
N LEU A 218 2.45 17.96 -12.22
CA LEU A 218 2.33 19.31 -11.65
C LEU A 218 0.91 19.87 -11.76
N ASP A 219 0.19 19.60 -12.85
CA ASP A 219 -1.20 20.03 -13.03
C ASP A 219 -2.16 19.22 -12.14
N ASN A 220 -1.95 17.91 -12.00
CA ASN A 220 -2.68 17.09 -11.04
C ASN A 220 -2.39 17.50 -9.58
N LEU A 221 -1.13 17.81 -9.26
CA LEU A 221 -0.74 18.38 -7.96
C LEU A 221 -1.50 19.68 -7.67
N ARG A 222 -1.67 20.56 -8.67
CA ARG A 222 -2.45 21.79 -8.49
C ARG A 222 -3.90 21.46 -8.13
N ALA A 223 -4.53 20.51 -8.82
CA ALA A 223 -5.90 20.09 -8.56
C ALA A 223 -6.11 19.62 -7.11
N PHE A 224 -5.14 18.89 -6.53
CA PHE A 224 -5.21 18.41 -5.15
C PHE A 224 -4.58 19.37 -4.10
N SER A 225 -3.87 20.41 -4.54
CA SER A 225 -3.24 21.40 -3.64
C SER A 225 -4.19 22.50 -3.18
N HIS A 226 -5.29 22.74 -3.91
CA HIS A 226 -6.30 23.73 -3.54
C HIS A 226 -7.26 23.16 -2.50
N ASP A 227 -7.49 23.88 -1.40
CA ASP A 227 -8.41 23.48 -0.30
C ASP A 227 -9.90 23.59 -0.68
N GLU A 228 -10.23 23.71 -1.98
CA GLU A 228 -11.63 23.65 -2.41
C GLU A 228 -11.97 22.21 -2.80
N PRO A 229 -13.04 21.62 -2.22
CA PRO A 229 -13.51 20.32 -2.64
C PRO A 229 -13.88 20.42 -4.11
N THR A 230 -13.25 19.61 -4.96
CA THR A 230 -13.68 19.44 -6.35
C THR A 230 -15.07 18.86 -6.30
N LYS A 231 -16.07 19.74 -6.39
CA LYS A 231 -17.46 19.35 -6.56
C LYS A 231 -17.50 18.38 -7.73
N PRO A 232 -18.09 17.18 -7.57
CA PRO A 232 -18.29 16.31 -8.70
C PRO A 232 -19.11 17.09 -9.73
N SER A 233 -18.58 17.13 -10.96
CA SER A 233 -19.24 17.68 -12.12
C SER A 233 -20.63 17.08 -12.21
N SER A 234 -21.65 17.91 -11.99
CA SER A 234 -23.04 17.52 -12.14
C SER A 234 -23.40 17.58 -13.63
N ASP A 235 -23.28 16.45 -14.32
CA ASP A 235 -23.93 16.18 -15.61
C ASP A 235 -24.89 15.00 -15.49
#